data_AF-A0A0X3AMD8-F1
#
_entry.id   AF-A0A0X3AMD8-F1
#
_cell.length_a   1.000
_cell.length_b   1.000
_cell.length_c   1.000
_cell.angle_alpha   90.00
_cell.angle_beta   90.00
_cell.angle_gamma   90.00
#
_symmetry.space_group_name_H-M   'P 1'
#
loop_
_entity.id
_entity.type
_entity.pdbx_description
1 polymer ?
#
loop_
_entity_poly.entity_id
_entity_poly.type
_entity_poly.pdbx_seq_one_letter_code
_entity_poly.pdbx_strand_id
1 'polypeptide(L)'
;MYLKRKYLVVIFISLINILQAQTVASRKHLLEGNNKYIAESYKDAAANYLISIQEGENSYRSNFNLGNAMYKLKKYDDALIQYEKSLKLATNNSERAHAYFNIGDSHYQKGEYDKAVEAFKNALKLNPKDDNARYNYTMSKQKVKEIQQKQEEQNKKNQEKELENKKNNSQQNGNNPYESANDKEDKTNDPNNHNNPNNKDNTVNNKDTQENKINPVNNQKFQADNHKSNLSEASRKSYYENILRAMEEQEKRAHQKILNKRAIPYQVQRNKDW
;
A
#
# COMPACT_ATOMS: atom_id res chain seq x y z
N MET A 1 -50.75 -16.01 32.07
CA MET A 1 -49.60 -15.07 31.96
C MET A 1 -48.31 -15.61 32.59
N TYR A 2 -48.34 -16.19 33.79
CA TYR A 2 -47.17 -16.62 34.57
C TYR A 2 -46.21 -17.61 33.87
N LEU A 3 -46.71 -18.67 33.20
CA LEU A 3 -45.86 -19.66 32.51
C LEU A 3 -44.98 -19.02 31.43
N LYS A 4 -45.52 -18.13 30.57
CA LYS A 4 -44.75 -17.45 29.52
C LYS A 4 -43.56 -16.66 30.10
N ARG A 5 -43.70 -16.08 31.29
CA ARG A 5 -42.62 -15.36 31.99
C ARG A 5 -41.51 -16.31 32.49
N LYS A 6 -41.84 -17.52 32.93
CA LYS A 6 -40.85 -18.55 33.29
C LYS A 6 -40.04 -19.02 32.08
N TYR A 7 -40.71 -19.31 30.95
CA TYR A 7 -40.01 -19.69 29.71
C TYR A 7 -39.07 -18.58 29.19
N LEU A 8 -39.49 -17.31 29.24
CA LEU A 8 -38.63 -16.18 28.88
C LEU A 8 -37.38 -16.08 29.77
N VAL A 9 -37.51 -16.29 31.09
CA VAL A 9 -36.36 -16.30 32.01
C VAL A 9 -35.41 -17.47 31.72
N VAL A 10 -35.94 -18.68 31.44
CA VAL A 10 -35.09 -19.84 31.07
C VAL A 10 -34.36 -19.59 29.75
N ILE A 11 -35.04 -19.08 28.71
CA ILE A 11 -34.41 -18.73 27.44
C ILE A 11 -33.31 -17.67 27.64
N PHE A 12 -33.58 -16.64 28.45
CA PHE A 12 -32.59 -15.60 28.75
C PHE A 12 -31.36 -16.14 29.49
N ILE A 13 -31.55 -17.04 30.48
CA ILE A 13 -30.44 -17.72 31.17
C ILE A 13 -29.65 -18.61 30.21
N SER A 14 -30.31 -19.38 29.34
CA SER A 14 -29.62 -20.20 28.33
C SER A 14 -28.80 -19.36 27.36
N LEU A 15 -29.33 -18.21 26.90
CA LEU A 15 -28.60 -17.27 26.04
C LEU A 15 -27.37 -16.67 26.75
N ILE A 16 -27.47 -16.33 28.04
CA ILE A 16 -26.31 -15.87 28.83
C ILE A 16 -25.23 -16.94 28.90
N ASN A 17 -25.59 -18.21 29.17
CA ASN A 17 -24.62 -19.31 29.23
C ASN A 17 -23.92 -19.55 27.88
N ILE A 18 -24.65 -19.47 26.76
CA ILE A 18 -24.08 -19.59 25.41
C ILE A 18 -23.08 -18.44 25.14
N LEU A 19 -23.44 -17.21 25.50
CA LEU A 19 -22.58 -16.04 25.33
C LEU A 19 -21.31 -16.12 26.20
N GLN A 20 -21.45 -16.59 27.45
CA GLN A 20 -20.31 -16.83 28.33
C GLN A 20 -19.37 -17.92 27.78
N ALA A 21 -19.90 -19.02 27.26
CA ALA A 21 -19.08 -20.07 26.64
C ALA A 21 -18.26 -19.57 25.44
N GLN A 22 -18.85 -18.72 24.59
CA GLN A 22 -18.16 -18.10 23.45
C GLN A 22 -17.00 -17.20 23.89
N THR A 23 -17.20 -16.36 24.92
CA THR A 23 -16.15 -15.46 25.43
C THR A 23 -15.00 -16.20 26.14
N VAL A 24 -15.23 -17.40 26.67
CA VAL A 24 -14.15 -18.26 27.20
C VAL A 24 -13.31 -18.85 26.07
N ALA A 25 -13.93 -19.30 24.96
CA ALA A 25 -13.23 -19.84 23.80
C ALA A 25 -12.37 -18.78 23.09
N SER A 26 -12.93 -17.58 22.83
CA SER A 26 -12.19 -16.48 22.20
C SER A 26 -10.97 -16.07 23.03
N ARG A 27 -11.11 -16.04 24.36
CA ARG A 27 -10.03 -15.73 25.31
C ARG A 27 -8.95 -16.81 25.36
N LYS A 28 -9.30 -18.09 25.25
CA LYS A 28 -8.30 -19.19 25.16
C LYS A 28 -7.31 -18.92 24.02
N HIS A 29 -7.83 -18.63 22.82
CA HIS A 29 -6.98 -18.35 21.65
C HIS A 29 -6.17 -17.05 21.79
N LEU A 30 -6.64 -16.02 22.53
CA LEU A 30 -5.81 -14.85 22.85
C LEU A 30 -4.59 -15.25 23.69
N LEU A 31 -4.77 -16.13 24.69
CA LEU A 31 -3.70 -16.59 25.56
C LEU A 31 -2.71 -17.50 24.83
N GLU A 32 -3.20 -18.41 23.98
CA GLU A 32 -2.36 -19.24 23.12
C GLU A 32 -1.55 -18.40 22.13
N GLY A 33 -2.16 -17.35 21.57
CA GLY A 33 -1.45 -16.36 20.74
C GLY A 33 -0.31 -15.69 21.48
N ASN A 34 -0.52 -15.28 22.74
CA ASN A 34 0.53 -14.71 23.59
C ASN A 34 1.68 -15.71 23.82
N ASN A 35 1.35 -16.96 24.16
CA ASN A 35 2.35 -18.01 24.40
C ASN A 35 3.15 -18.31 23.12
N LYS A 36 2.50 -18.35 21.96
CA LYS A 36 3.14 -18.53 20.66
C LYS A 36 4.00 -17.34 20.24
N TYR A 37 3.61 -16.12 20.61
CA TYR A 37 4.41 -14.92 20.38
C TYR A 37 5.68 -14.91 21.24
N ILE A 38 5.59 -15.31 22.52
CA ILE A 38 6.74 -15.46 23.42
C ILE A 38 7.69 -16.57 22.92
N ALA A 39 7.14 -17.66 22.37
CA ALA A 39 7.91 -18.72 21.71
C ALA A 39 8.39 -18.37 20.28
N GLU A 40 8.33 -17.08 19.89
CA GLU A 40 8.71 -16.54 18.58
C GLU A 40 8.03 -17.18 17.35
N SER A 41 7.00 -18.01 17.54
CA SER A 41 6.18 -18.55 16.46
C SER A 41 5.14 -17.51 16.05
N TYR A 42 5.61 -16.41 15.46
CA TYR A 42 4.79 -15.24 15.12
C TYR A 42 3.64 -15.58 14.15
N LYS A 43 3.80 -16.61 13.30
CA LYS A 43 2.76 -17.11 12.41
C LYS A 43 1.64 -17.84 13.18
N ASP A 44 1.98 -18.79 14.06
CA ASP A 44 1.01 -19.41 14.98
C ASP A 44 0.32 -18.36 15.85
N ALA A 45 1.06 -17.36 16.32
CA ALA A 45 0.53 -16.28 17.15
C ALA A 45 -0.50 -15.45 16.39
N ALA A 46 -0.17 -15.02 15.17
CA ALA A 46 -1.08 -14.31 14.29
C ALA A 46 -2.37 -15.11 13.99
N ALA A 47 -2.25 -16.42 13.73
CA ALA A 47 -3.41 -17.28 13.52
C ALA A 47 -4.32 -17.34 14.77
N ASN A 48 -3.74 -17.49 15.96
CA ASN A 48 -4.48 -17.54 17.23
C ASN A 48 -5.15 -16.20 17.59
N TYR A 49 -4.45 -15.07 17.40
CA TYR A 49 -5.07 -13.75 17.58
C TYR A 49 -6.20 -13.51 16.57
N LEU A 50 -6.05 -13.96 15.32
CA LEU A 50 -7.10 -13.85 14.30
C LEU A 50 -8.34 -14.69 14.66
N ILE A 51 -8.16 -15.94 15.13
CA ILE A 51 -9.25 -16.76 15.70
C ILE A 51 -9.95 -16.00 16.83
N SER A 52 -9.17 -15.51 17.80
CA SER A 52 -9.69 -14.83 18.99
C SER A 52 -10.56 -13.61 18.66
N ILE A 53 -10.09 -12.73 17.75
CA ILE A 53 -10.85 -11.57 17.25
C ILE A 53 -12.13 -12.02 16.56
N GLN A 54 -12.06 -13.08 15.74
CA GLN A 54 -13.19 -13.60 14.97
C GLN A 54 -14.25 -14.30 15.82
N GLU A 55 -13.88 -14.81 17.00
CA GLU A 55 -14.79 -15.47 17.95
C GLU A 55 -15.38 -14.53 19.01
N GLY A 56 -15.02 -13.23 18.97
CA GLY A 56 -15.66 -12.18 19.75
C GLY A 56 -14.71 -11.28 20.54
N GLU A 57 -13.44 -11.65 20.68
CA GLU A 57 -12.44 -10.87 21.43
C GLU A 57 -11.86 -9.71 20.58
N ASN A 58 -12.72 -8.97 19.88
CA ASN A 58 -12.33 -7.82 19.07
C ASN A 58 -12.02 -6.59 19.97
N SER A 59 -10.88 -6.64 20.64
CA SER A 59 -10.43 -5.63 21.61
C SER A 59 -9.20 -4.84 21.09
N TYR A 60 -8.85 -3.74 21.79
CA TYR A 60 -7.55 -3.07 21.62
C TYR A 60 -6.40 -4.10 21.65
N ARG A 61 -6.36 -4.94 22.70
CA ARG A 61 -5.25 -5.87 22.96
C ARG A 61 -5.12 -6.93 21.87
N SER A 62 -6.22 -7.52 21.42
CA SER A 62 -6.19 -8.58 20.40
C SER A 62 -5.72 -8.04 19.05
N ASN A 63 -6.21 -6.88 18.62
CA ASN A 63 -5.77 -6.23 17.38
C ASN A 63 -4.31 -5.76 17.49
N PHE A 64 -3.91 -5.17 18.62
CA PHE A 64 -2.53 -4.73 18.86
C PHE A 64 -1.54 -5.92 18.84
N ASN A 65 -1.90 -7.03 19.48
CA ASN A 65 -1.07 -8.24 19.50
C ASN A 65 -0.98 -8.92 18.12
N LEU A 66 -2.06 -8.93 17.34
CA LEU A 66 -2.02 -9.37 15.93
C LEU A 66 -1.11 -8.44 15.10
N GLY A 67 -1.19 -7.12 15.30
CA GLY A 67 -0.28 -6.15 14.69
C GLY A 67 1.18 -6.44 15.00
N ASN A 68 1.51 -6.70 16.27
CA ASN A 68 2.86 -7.08 16.70
C ASN A 68 3.36 -8.37 16.03
N ALA A 69 2.50 -9.38 15.90
CA ALA A 69 2.84 -10.61 15.21
C ALA A 69 3.12 -10.38 13.70
N MET A 70 2.29 -9.58 13.03
CA MET A 70 2.51 -9.20 11.61
C MET A 70 3.77 -8.37 11.41
N TYR A 71 4.04 -7.41 12.32
CA TYR A 71 5.27 -6.62 12.32
C TYR A 71 6.51 -7.51 12.42
N LYS A 72 6.51 -8.50 13.33
CA LYS A 72 7.62 -9.47 13.48
C LYS A 72 7.80 -10.35 12.24
N LEU A 73 6.71 -10.65 11.53
CA LEU A 73 6.73 -11.30 10.20
C LEU A 73 7.13 -10.34 9.05
N LYS A 74 7.46 -9.07 9.35
CA LYS A 74 7.76 -7.99 8.38
C LYS A 74 6.60 -7.61 7.45
N LYS A 75 5.38 -8.05 7.77
CA LYS A 75 4.14 -7.70 7.06
C LYS A 75 3.62 -6.35 7.56
N TYR A 76 4.35 -5.29 7.27
CA TYR A 76 4.12 -3.97 7.85
C TYR A 76 2.77 -3.35 7.45
N ASP A 77 2.26 -3.63 6.26
CA ASP A 77 0.92 -3.17 5.84
C ASP A 77 -0.21 -3.89 6.60
N ASP A 78 -0.11 -5.22 6.80
CA ASP A 78 -1.05 -5.97 7.63
C ASP A 78 -1.01 -5.51 9.10
N ALA A 79 0.20 -5.19 9.59
CA ALA A 79 0.42 -4.67 10.94
C ALA A 79 -0.25 -3.29 11.13
N LEU A 80 -0.03 -2.36 10.18
CA LEU A 80 -0.69 -1.04 10.14
C LEU A 80 -2.21 -1.17 10.23
N ILE A 81 -2.83 -2.06 9.45
CA ILE A 81 -4.28 -2.29 9.49
C ILE A 81 -4.75 -2.69 10.90
N GLN A 82 -4.01 -3.55 11.62
CA GLN A 82 -4.43 -3.95 12.98
C GLN A 82 -4.11 -2.89 14.03
N TYR A 83 -3.01 -2.14 13.90
CA TYR A 83 -2.71 -1.02 14.79
C TYR A 83 -3.70 0.13 14.64
N GLU A 84 -4.22 0.38 13.43
CA GLU A 84 -5.33 1.32 13.23
C GLU A 84 -6.63 0.83 13.88
N LYS A 85 -6.92 -0.47 13.83
CA LYS A 85 -8.08 -1.05 14.54
C LYS A 85 -7.91 -0.95 16.04
N SER A 86 -6.73 -1.27 16.58
CA SER A 86 -6.49 -1.13 18.02
C SER A 86 -6.60 0.33 18.44
N LEU A 87 -6.01 1.28 17.70
CA LEU A 87 -6.16 2.72 17.94
C LEU A 87 -7.64 3.17 18.00
N LYS A 88 -8.50 2.65 17.10
CA LYS A 88 -9.95 2.92 17.10
C LYS A 88 -10.68 2.32 18.32
N LEU A 89 -10.15 1.25 18.89
CA LEU A 89 -10.67 0.57 20.10
C LEU A 89 -10.00 1.06 21.40
N ALA A 90 -9.02 1.97 21.31
CA ALA A 90 -8.22 2.41 22.45
C ALA A 90 -9.00 3.37 23.37
N THR A 91 -9.16 2.94 24.62
CA THR A 91 -9.97 3.58 25.66
C THR A 91 -9.24 4.69 26.40
N ASN A 92 -7.90 4.65 26.43
CA ASN A 92 -7.06 5.59 27.18
C ASN A 92 -5.85 6.09 26.37
N ASN A 93 -5.19 7.13 26.88
CA ASN A 93 -4.07 7.77 26.19
C ASN A 93 -2.83 6.87 26.06
N SER A 94 -2.60 5.93 26.99
CA SER A 94 -1.46 5.00 26.92
C SER A 94 -1.62 4.01 25.76
N GLU A 95 -2.79 3.40 25.64
CA GLU A 95 -3.16 2.54 24.50
C GLU A 95 -3.03 3.28 23.16
N ARG A 96 -3.52 4.52 23.09
CA ARG A 96 -3.39 5.36 21.89
C ARG A 96 -1.93 5.68 21.58
N ALA A 97 -1.12 6.03 22.58
CA ALA A 97 0.31 6.30 22.42
C ALA A 97 1.06 5.08 21.86
N HIS A 98 0.83 3.90 22.43
CA HIS A 98 1.43 2.65 21.95
C HIS A 98 0.99 2.29 20.52
N ALA A 99 -0.28 2.47 20.17
CA ALA A 99 -0.74 2.23 18.81
C ALA A 99 -0.09 3.22 17.81
N TYR A 100 -0.04 4.52 18.12
CA TYR A 100 0.66 5.51 17.29
C TYR A 100 2.16 5.22 17.15
N PHE A 101 2.83 4.78 18.22
CA PHE A 101 4.24 4.40 18.17
C PHE A 101 4.47 3.25 17.18
N ASN A 102 3.67 2.18 17.24
CA ASN A 102 3.83 1.02 16.37
C ASN A 102 3.39 1.30 14.91
N ILE A 103 2.44 2.21 14.69
CA ILE A 103 2.13 2.76 13.36
C ILE A 103 3.36 3.51 12.79
N GLY A 104 4.00 4.35 13.62
CA GLY A 104 5.20 5.08 13.23
C GLY A 104 6.36 4.17 12.87
N ASP A 105 6.60 3.15 13.69
CA ASP A 105 7.66 2.16 13.45
C ASP A 105 7.38 1.32 12.20
N SER A 106 6.13 0.91 11.98
CA SER A 106 5.74 0.22 10.74
C SER A 106 5.98 1.08 9.49
N HIS A 107 5.65 2.37 9.52
CA HIS A 107 5.97 3.29 8.42
C HIS A 107 7.49 3.50 8.26
N TYR A 108 8.25 3.56 9.35
CA TYR A 108 9.70 3.68 9.32
C TYR A 108 10.35 2.48 8.63
N GLN A 109 9.93 1.25 8.97
CA GLN A 109 10.43 0.02 8.32
C GLN A 109 10.07 -0.05 6.82
N LYS A 110 8.96 0.57 6.40
CA LYS A 110 8.59 0.72 4.98
C LYS A 110 9.35 1.83 4.25
N GLY A 111 10.15 2.64 4.95
CA GLY A 111 10.79 3.84 4.40
C GLY A 111 9.84 5.02 4.17
N GLU A 112 8.63 4.97 4.73
CA GLU A 112 7.60 6.02 4.62
C GLU A 112 7.81 7.08 5.72
N TYR A 113 9.02 7.66 5.77
CA TYR A 113 9.52 8.41 6.93
C TYR A 113 8.65 9.61 7.33
N ASP A 114 8.03 10.33 6.40
CA ASP A 114 7.12 11.45 6.74
C ASP A 114 5.90 11.00 7.56
N LYS A 115 5.33 9.83 7.22
CA LYS A 115 4.22 9.23 7.99
C LYS A 115 4.70 8.74 9.35
N ALA A 116 5.91 8.19 9.42
CA ALA A 116 6.55 7.81 10.67
C ALA A 116 6.71 9.02 11.61
N VAL A 117 7.19 10.16 11.09
CA VAL A 117 7.31 11.42 11.84
C VAL A 117 5.98 11.84 12.46
N GLU A 118 4.89 11.89 11.69
CA GLU A 118 3.58 12.31 12.22
C GLU A 118 2.99 11.30 13.22
N ALA A 119 3.21 9.99 13.02
CA ALA A 119 2.77 8.96 13.95
C ALA A 119 3.53 9.04 15.29
N PHE A 120 4.87 9.11 15.29
CA PHE A 120 5.66 9.27 16.52
C PHE A 120 5.38 10.60 17.23
N LYS A 121 5.14 11.68 16.48
CA LYS A 121 4.68 12.98 17.02
C LYS A 121 3.34 12.85 17.75
N ASN A 122 2.40 12.06 17.22
CA ASN A 122 1.12 11.81 17.90
C ASN A 122 1.27 10.90 19.13
N ALA A 123 2.19 9.92 19.10
CA ALA A 123 2.56 9.16 20.30
C ALA A 123 3.14 10.08 21.40
N LEU A 124 4.07 10.97 21.05
CA LEU A 124 4.70 11.92 21.97
C LEU A 124 3.75 12.99 22.54
N LYS A 125 2.70 13.38 21.81
CA LYS A 125 1.63 14.24 22.36
C LYS A 125 0.88 13.56 23.50
N LEU A 126 0.73 12.24 23.45
CA LEU A 126 -0.01 11.44 24.43
C LEU A 126 0.88 10.93 25.57
N ASN A 127 2.15 10.62 25.28
CA ASN A 127 3.18 10.30 26.25
C ASN A 127 4.49 11.06 25.96
N PRO A 128 4.65 12.30 26.47
CA PRO A 128 5.86 13.11 26.23
C PRO A 128 7.15 12.51 26.82
N LYS A 129 7.04 11.54 27.74
CA LYS A 129 8.17 10.89 28.42
C LYS A 129 8.69 9.65 27.69
N ASP A 130 8.08 9.25 26.57
CA ASP A 130 8.54 8.09 25.80
C ASP A 130 9.86 8.39 25.05
N ASP A 131 10.97 7.91 25.60
CA ASP A 131 12.31 8.06 25.00
C ASP A 131 12.44 7.30 23.67
N ASN A 132 11.79 6.15 23.51
CA ASN A 132 11.83 5.38 22.27
C ASN A 132 11.09 6.13 21.16
N ALA A 133 9.92 6.71 21.46
CA ALA A 133 9.18 7.54 20.52
C ALA A 133 9.96 8.80 20.13
N ARG A 134 10.66 9.44 21.08
CA ARG A 134 11.52 10.61 20.86
C ARG A 134 12.74 10.28 19.99
N TYR A 135 13.39 9.14 20.24
CA TYR A 135 14.48 8.64 19.42
C TYR A 135 14.00 8.35 17.98
N ASN A 136 12.95 7.54 17.83
CA ASN A 136 12.44 7.16 16.51
C ASN A 136 11.87 8.36 15.71
N TYR A 137 11.22 9.33 16.37
CA TYR A 137 10.82 10.60 15.76
C TYR A 137 12.01 11.35 15.17
N THR A 138 13.11 11.44 15.92
CA THR A 138 14.33 12.14 15.52
C THR A 138 15.01 11.43 14.34
N MET A 139 15.14 10.10 14.41
CA MET A 139 15.66 9.28 13.31
C MET A 139 14.81 9.41 12.04
N SER A 140 13.49 9.40 12.17
CA SER A 140 12.56 9.58 11.05
C SER A 140 12.74 10.95 10.39
N LYS A 141 12.85 12.03 11.17
CA LYS A 141 13.11 13.39 10.65
C LYS A 141 14.46 13.50 9.96
N GLN A 142 15.49 12.84 10.48
CA GLN A 142 16.79 12.80 9.83
C GLN A 142 16.69 12.12 8.46
N LYS A 143 15.97 11.00 8.35
CA LYS A 143 15.76 10.30 7.07
C LYS A 143 15.01 11.14 6.04
N VAL A 144 13.97 11.89 6.46
CA VAL A 144 13.29 12.87 5.59
C VAL A 144 14.28 13.91 5.06
N LYS A 145 15.08 14.52 5.93
CA LYS A 145 16.08 15.53 5.54
C LYS A 145 17.14 14.95 4.59
N GLU A 146 17.65 13.75 4.86
CA GLU A 146 18.62 13.06 3.99
C GLU A 146 18.05 12.80 2.58
N ILE A 147 16.76 12.50 2.46
CA ILE A 147 16.10 12.29 1.16
C ILE A 147 15.92 13.63 0.43
N GLN A 148 15.45 14.67 1.12
CA GLN A 148 15.27 15.99 0.54
C GLN A 148 16.60 16.55 0.00
N GLN A 149 17.67 16.49 0.78
CA GLN A 149 19.00 16.97 0.37
C GLN A 149 19.51 16.25 -0.89
N LYS A 150 19.33 14.93 -0.99
CA LYS A 150 19.70 14.15 -2.18
C LYS A 150 18.90 14.56 -3.42
N GLN A 151 17.62 14.87 -3.26
CA GLN A 151 16.78 15.36 -4.36
C GLN A 151 17.22 16.75 -4.81
N GLU A 152 17.53 17.67 -3.88
CA GLU A 152 18.04 19.00 -4.18
C GLU A 152 19.39 18.96 -4.93
N GLU A 153 20.34 18.14 -4.46
CA GLU A 153 21.62 17.91 -5.15
C GLU A 153 21.44 17.34 -6.57
N GLN A 154 20.54 16.37 -6.73
CA GLN A 154 20.28 15.74 -8.02
C GLN A 154 19.62 16.71 -9.00
N ASN A 155 18.69 17.54 -8.52
CA ASN A 155 18.06 18.60 -9.33
C ASN A 155 19.09 19.63 -9.79
N LYS A 156 20.02 20.05 -8.92
CA LYS A 156 21.10 20.97 -9.29
C LYS A 156 22.01 20.38 -10.37
N LYS A 157 22.45 19.13 -10.21
CA LYS A 157 23.28 18.41 -11.20
C LYS A 157 22.57 18.25 -12.56
N ASN A 158 21.25 18.10 -12.55
CA ASN A 158 20.46 18.03 -13.79
C ASN A 158 20.41 19.40 -14.51
N GLN A 159 20.21 20.49 -13.76
CA GLN A 159 20.24 21.86 -14.30
C GLN A 159 21.61 22.24 -14.86
N GLU A 160 22.69 21.87 -14.17
CA GLU A 160 24.07 22.10 -14.64
C GLU A 160 24.33 21.41 -15.99
N LYS A 161 23.93 20.15 -16.15
CA LYS A 161 24.01 19.41 -17.42
C LYS A 161 23.15 20.02 -18.53
N GLU A 162 21.97 20.52 -18.20
CA GLU A 162 21.10 21.17 -19.19
C GLU A 162 21.70 22.50 -19.70
N LEU A 163 22.34 23.26 -18.82
CA LEU A 163 23.07 24.48 -19.16
C LEU A 163 24.32 24.18 -20.00
N GLU A 164 25.05 23.10 -19.69
CA GLU A 164 26.19 22.63 -20.48
C GLU A 164 25.77 22.20 -21.90
N ASN A 165 24.71 21.39 -22.01
CA ASN A 165 24.16 20.99 -23.31
C ASN A 165 23.70 22.18 -24.16
N LYS A 166 23.08 23.21 -23.55
CA LYS A 166 22.69 24.45 -24.23
C LYS A 166 23.89 25.25 -24.75
N LYS A 167 25.00 25.29 -24.00
CA LYS A 167 26.26 25.91 -24.45
C LYS A 167 26.89 25.15 -25.63
N ASN A 168 26.92 23.82 -25.57
CA ASN A 168 27.51 23.00 -26.61
C ASN A 168 26.73 23.10 -27.95
N ASN A 169 25.39 23.09 -27.91
CA ASN A 169 24.57 23.30 -29.11
C ASN A 169 24.72 24.71 -29.72
N SER A 170 24.95 25.74 -28.90
CA SER A 170 25.16 27.10 -29.42
C SER A 170 26.57 27.32 -29.99
N GLN A 171 27.55 26.48 -29.64
CA GLN A 171 28.87 26.48 -30.28
C GLN A 171 28.90 25.71 -31.60
N GLN A 172 28.09 24.65 -31.79
CA GLN A 172 28.04 23.90 -33.05
C GLN A 172 27.41 24.67 -34.22
N ASN A 173 26.48 25.59 -33.96
CA ASN A 173 25.88 26.46 -35.00
C ASN A 173 26.72 27.71 -35.34
N GLY A 174 27.93 27.86 -34.79
CA GLY A 174 28.77 29.05 -34.97
C GLY A 174 29.68 29.06 -36.21
N ASN A 175 29.84 27.92 -36.90
CA ASN A 175 30.82 27.75 -37.97
C ASN A 175 30.16 27.63 -39.36
N ASN A 176 29.71 28.75 -39.93
CA ASN A 176 29.70 28.91 -41.38
C ASN A 176 29.83 30.39 -41.79
N PRO A 177 31.06 30.94 -41.87
CA PRO A 177 31.30 32.23 -42.51
C PRO A 177 31.36 32.09 -44.04
N TYR A 178 31.04 33.19 -44.75
CA TYR A 178 30.91 33.32 -46.21
C TYR A 178 29.67 32.56 -46.77
N GLU A 179 28.81 33.13 -47.60
CA GLU A 179 28.96 34.27 -48.52
C GLU A 179 27.91 35.40 -48.32
N SER A 180 28.17 36.56 -48.91
CA SER A 180 27.25 37.71 -48.95
C SER A 180 27.12 38.28 -50.36
N ALA A 181 25.88 38.43 -50.82
CA ALA A 181 25.39 39.39 -51.81
C ALA A 181 26.12 39.54 -53.16
N ASN A 182 25.47 39.08 -54.24
CA ASN A 182 24.73 39.96 -55.16
C ASN A 182 24.17 39.15 -56.34
N ASP A 183 22.91 39.38 -56.73
CA ASP A 183 22.60 39.95 -58.05
C ASP A 183 21.10 40.31 -58.17
N LYS A 184 20.80 41.22 -59.09
CA LYS A 184 19.46 41.74 -59.41
C LYS A 184 19.02 41.27 -60.80
N GLU A 185 17.71 41.37 -61.04
CA GLU A 185 17.04 41.26 -62.36
C GLU A 185 17.03 39.82 -62.95
N ASP A 186 16.01 39.39 -63.70
CA ASP A 186 14.84 40.08 -64.27
C ASP A 186 13.56 39.19 -64.23
N LYS A 187 12.44 39.71 -64.73
CA LYS A 187 11.11 39.09 -64.92
C LYS A 187 11.20 37.84 -65.82
N THR A 188 10.26 36.88 -65.80
CA THR A 188 8.90 37.00 -66.37
C THR A 188 7.87 35.98 -65.83
N ASN A 189 6.59 36.25 -66.12
CA ASN A 189 5.40 35.47 -65.75
C ASN A 189 5.33 34.06 -66.38
N ASP A 190 4.68 33.11 -65.70
CA ASP A 190 3.56 32.32 -66.28
C ASP A 190 2.69 31.66 -65.17
N PRO A 191 1.34 31.73 -65.19
CA PRO A 191 0.46 31.02 -64.25
C PRO A 191 -0.27 29.80 -64.85
N ASN A 192 -1.00 29.04 -64.00
CA ASN A 192 -1.90 27.90 -64.29
C ASN A 192 -1.20 26.51 -64.38
N ASN A 193 -1.45 25.59 -63.44
CA ASN A 193 -2.60 24.68 -63.34
C ASN A 193 -2.47 23.44 -64.25
N HIS A 194 -2.39 22.23 -63.67
CA HIS A 194 -3.22 21.08 -64.09
C HIS A 194 -3.21 19.90 -63.09
N ASN A 195 -4.40 19.61 -62.55
CA ASN A 195 -5.07 18.31 -62.45
C ASN A 195 -4.31 16.99 -62.13
N ASN A 196 -4.69 16.41 -60.97
CA ASN A 196 -4.82 14.97 -60.65
C ASN A 196 -5.56 14.19 -61.78
N PRO A 197 -5.33 12.87 -62.06
CA PRO A 197 -5.99 11.82 -61.25
C PRO A 197 -5.37 10.38 -61.19
N ASN A 198 -5.55 9.76 -60.02
CA ASN A 198 -6.05 8.37 -59.79
C ASN A 198 -5.21 7.08 -60.02
N ASN A 199 -5.68 6.06 -59.27
CA ASN A 199 -5.58 4.60 -59.44
C ASN A 199 -4.32 3.90 -58.87
N LYS A 200 -4.43 2.74 -58.17
CA LYS A 200 -5.61 1.88 -57.88
C LYS A 200 -5.36 0.90 -56.72
N ASP A 201 -6.46 0.41 -56.09
CA ASP A 201 -6.79 -0.97 -55.66
C ASP A 201 -5.71 -1.90 -55.02
N ASN A 202 -5.93 -2.89 -54.14
CA ASN A 202 -7.05 -3.43 -53.32
C ASN A 202 -6.45 -4.58 -52.44
N THR A 203 -7.01 -5.17 -51.37
CA THR A 203 -8.26 -5.00 -50.59
C THR A 203 -8.16 -5.71 -49.22
N VAL A 204 -8.72 -5.11 -48.16
CA VAL A 204 -9.59 -5.75 -47.12
C VAL A 204 -9.08 -6.93 -46.26
N ASN A 205 -8.95 -6.68 -44.94
CA ASN A 205 -9.80 -7.27 -43.86
C ASN A 205 -9.37 -6.70 -42.48
N ASN A 206 -10.24 -5.96 -41.77
CA ASN A 206 -11.20 -6.44 -40.75
C ASN A 206 -10.50 -7.07 -39.51
N LYS A 207 -10.65 -6.58 -38.26
CA LYS A 207 -11.88 -6.14 -37.59
C LYS A 207 -11.63 -5.56 -36.17
N ASP A 208 -12.61 -4.79 -35.70
CA ASP A 208 -13.08 -4.66 -34.31
C ASP A 208 -12.13 -4.13 -33.22
N THR A 209 -12.09 -2.79 -33.16
CA THR A 209 -11.91 -2.01 -31.92
C THR A 209 -12.96 -2.40 -30.86
N GLN A 210 -12.56 -2.78 -29.65
CA GLN A 210 -13.40 -2.60 -28.46
C GLN A 210 -12.61 -2.06 -27.26
N GLU A 211 -13.30 -1.19 -26.51
CA GLU A 211 -12.79 -0.45 -25.36
C GLU A 211 -12.37 -1.38 -24.22
N ASN A 212 -11.10 -1.35 -23.82
CA ASN A 212 -10.71 -1.96 -22.55
C ASN A 212 -10.99 -1.00 -21.38
N LYS A 213 -12.25 -1.05 -20.90
CA LYS A 213 -12.67 -0.39 -19.66
C LYS A 213 -11.76 -0.82 -18.51
N ILE A 214 -11.20 0.15 -17.79
CA ILE A 214 -10.41 -0.09 -16.58
C ILE A 214 -11.35 -0.60 -15.50
N ASN A 215 -11.44 -1.91 -15.33
CA ASN A 215 -12.10 -2.51 -14.17
C ASN A 215 -11.26 -2.21 -12.92
N PRO A 216 -11.79 -1.46 -11.92
CA PRO A 216 -11.14 -1.38 -10.63
C PRO A 216 -11.10 -2.78 -10.02
N VAL A 217 -9.90 -3.25 -9.67
CA VAL A 217 -9.74 -4.58 -9.05
C VAL A 217 -10.58 -4.62 -7.79
N ASN A 218 -11.56 -5.53 -7.79
CA ASN A 218 -12.58 -5.65 -6.77
C ASN A 218 -11.91 -5.80 -5.40
N ASN A 219 -12.00 -4.75 -4.57
CA ASN A 219 -11.52 -4.77 -3.20
C ASN A 219 -12.54 -5.55 -2.36
N GLN A 220 -12.60 -6.87 -2.59
CA GLN A 220 -13.47 -7.77 -1.87
C GLN A 220 -13.08 -7.69 -0.39
N LYS A 221 -13.89 -6.95 0.38
CA LYS A 221 -14.08 -7.18 1.81
C LYS A 221 -14.08 -8.70 1.99
N PHE A 222 -13.06 -9.23 2.69
CA PHE A 222 -13.13 -10.56 3.26
C PHE A 222 -14.22 -10.55 4.33
N GLN A 223 -15.48 -10.67 3.89
CA GLN A 223 -16.58 -11.04 4.74
C GLN A 223 -16.31 -12.50 5.08
N ALA A 224 -15.78 -12.72 6.29
CA ALA A 224 -15.64 -14.05 6.84
C ALA A 224 -17.05 -14.57 7.11
N ASP A 225 -17.61 -15.33 6.17
CA ASP A 225 -18.92 -15.96 6.32
C ASP A 225 -18.97 -16.74 7.64
N ASN A 226 -20.08 -16.60 8.35
CA ASN A 226 -20.19 -16.97 9.77
C ASN A 226 -20.35 -18.49 10.00
N HIS A 227 -19.71 -19.33 9.18
CA HIS A 227 -19.63 -20.79 9.31
C HIS A 227 -18.69 -21.23 10.45
N LYS A 228 -18.94 -20.76 11.67
CA LYS A 228 -18.04 -20.97 12.84
C LYS A 228 -18.47 -22.07 13.83
N SER A 229 -19.70 -22.57 13.76
CA SER A 229 -20.27 -23.32 14.90
C SER A 229 -19.75 -24.75 15.10
N ASN A 230 -19.18 -25.42 14.10
CA ASN A 230 -18.90 -26.87 14.13
C ASN A 230 -17.51 -27.33 13.64
N LEU A 231 -16.53 -26.42 13.42
CA LEU A 231 -15.18 -26.84 13.01
C LEU A 231 -14.35 -27.28 14.23
N SER A 232 -13.60 -28.37 14.09
CA SER A 232 -12.61 -28.79 15.10
C SER A 232 -11.55 -27.69 15.31
N GLU A 233 -10.90 -27.68 16.48
CA GLU A 233 -9.88 -26.69 16.81
C GLU A 233 -8.71 -26.69 15.80
N ALA A 234 -8.25 -27.88 15.38
CA ALA A 234 -7.26 -28.03 14.32
C ALA A 234 -7.78 -27.50 12.97
N SER A 235 -9.04 -27.80 12.61
CA SER A 235 -9.66 -27.33 11.36
C SER A 235 -9.80 -25.81 11.33
N ARG A 236 -10.17 -25.17 12.44
CA ARG A 236 -10.20 -23.70 12.58
C ARG A 236 -8.80 -23.14 12.35
N LYS A 237 -7.78 -23.65 13.04
CA LYS A 237 -6.40 -23.19 12.87
C LYS A 237 -5.94 -23.27 11.41
N SER A 238 -6.11 -24.43 10.76
CA SER A 238 -5.77 -24.61 9.35
C SER A 238 -6.50 -23.65 8.42
N TYR A 239 -7.78 -23.34 8.69
CA TYR A 239 -8.54 -22.36 7.93
C TYR A 239 -7.93 -20.94 8.03
N TYR A 240 -7.61 -20.48 9.24
CA TYR A 240 -6.99 -19.15 9.41
C TYR A 240 -5.55 -19.10 8.88
N GLU A 241 -4.78 -20.18 8.99
CA GLU A 241 -3.46 -20.31 8.33
C GLU A 241 -3.56 -20.18 6.80
N ASN A 242 -4.60 -20.75 6.19
CA ASN A 242 -4.87 -20.56 4.76
C ASN A 242 -5.20 -19.10 4.42
N ILE A 243 -5.91 -18.37 5.28
CA ILE A 243 -6.14 -16.92 5.12
C ILE A 243 -4.81 -16.15 5.21
N LEU A 244 -3.96 -16.45 6.22
CA LEU A 244 -2.65 -15.81 6.37
C LEU A 244 -1.75 -16.04 5.15
N ARG A 245 -1.80 -17.24 4.57
CA ARG A 245 -1.09 -17.59 3.35
C ARG A 245 -1.67 -16.89 2.13
N ALA A 246 -2.99 -16.79 2.00
CA ALA A 246 -3.65 -16.11 0.88
C ALA A 246 -3.30 -14.61 0.84
N MET A 247 -3.23 -13.94 2.01
CA MET A 247 -2.77 -12.54 2.11
C MET A 247 -1.30 -12.40 1.65
N GLU A 248 -0.43 -13.34 2.03
CA GLU A 248 0.97 -13.36 1.58
C GLU A 248 1.13 -13.58 0.06
N GLU A 249 0.30 -14.43 -0.53
CA GLU A 249 0.26 -14.63 -1.98
C GLU A 249 -0.22 -13.36 -2.72
N GLN A 250 -1.17 -12.61 -2.14
CA GLN A 250 -1.60 -11.31 -2.66
C GLN A 250 -0.48 -10.25 -2.58
N GLU A 251 0.22 -10.17 -1.45
CA GLU A 251 1.36 -9.27 -1.25
C GLU A 251 2.46 -9.51 -2.28
N LYS A 252 2.88 -10.77 -2.47
CA LYS A 252 3.88 -11.16 -3.49
C LYS A 252 3.44 -10.76 -4.91
N ARG A 253 2.17 -10.96 -5.26
CA ARG A 253 1.61 -10.54 -6.57
C ARG A 253 1.60 -9.01 -6.71
N ALA A 254 1.32 -8.25 -5.65
CA ALA A 254 1.37 -6.80 -5.67
C ALA A 254 2.81 -6.29 -5.83
N HIS A 255 3.76 -6.88 -5.11
CA HIS A 255 5.18 -6.55 -5.21
C HIS A 255 5.72 -6.83 -6.62
N GLN A 256 5.40 -7.99 -7.20
CA GLN A 256 5.80 -8.33 -8.58
C GLN A 256 5.25 -7.32 -9.60
N LYS A 257 4.00 -6.85 -9.44
CA LYS A 257 3.43 -5.79 -10.30
C LYS A 257 4.19 -4.47 -10.18
N ILE A 258 4.68 -4.10 -8.99
CA ILE A 258 5.49 -2.90 -8.78
C ILE A 258 6.88 -3.05 -9.43
N LEU A 259 7.53 -4.19 -9.26
CA LEU A 259 8.82 -4.48 -9.92
C LEU A 259 8.70 -4.44 -11.44
N ASN A 260 7.68 -5.10 -12.00
CA ASN A 260 7.44 -5.11 -13.45
C ASN A 260 7.18 -3.69 -13.99
N LYS A 261 6.49 -2.82 -13.25
CA LYS A 261 6.32 -1.39 -13.62
C LYS A 261 7.62 -0.59 -13.58
N ARG A 262 8.54 -0.90 -12.65
CA ARG A 262 9.87 -0.28 -12.56
C ARG A 262 10.85 -0.79 -13.63
N ALA A 263 10.54 -1.92 -14.27
CA ALA A 263 11.41 -2.60 -15.23
C ALA A 263 11.08 -2.29 -16.71
N ILE A 264 10.23 -1.29 -17.01
CA ILE A 264 9.97 -0.85 -18.38
C ILE A 264 11.04 0.18 -18.78
N PRO A 265 12.02 -0.13 -19.63
CA PRO A 265 12.92 0.88 -20.17
C PRO A 265 12.13 1.82 -21.09
N TYR A 266 12.49 3.10 -21.05
CA TYR A 266 11.88 4.14 -21.89
C TYR A 266 12.12 3.82 -23.38
N GLN A 267 11.11 3.27 -24.06
CA GLN A 267 11.16 3.10 -25.51
C GLN A 267 11.02 4.48 -26.15
N VAL A 268 12.15 5.02 -26.60
CA VAL A 268 12.20 6.23 -27.42
C VAL A 268 11.42 5.94 -28.71
N GLN A 269 10.22 6.52 -28.84
CA GLN A 269 9.52 6.58 -30.11
C GLN A 269 10.36 7.41 -31.08
N ARG A 270 11.14 6.71 -31.91
CA ARG A 270 11.81 7.31 -33.06
C ARG A 270 10.75 7.46 -34.15
N ASN A 271 10.07 8.60 -34.16
CA ASN A 271 9.26 8.99 -35.31
C ASN A 271 10.18 8.97 -36.53
N LYS A 272 9.83 8.16 -37.52
CA LYS A 272 10.48 8.16 -38.82
C LYS A 272 9.74 9.20 -39.66
N ASP A 273 10.31 10.39 -39.74
CA ASP A 273 9.94 11.34 -40.78
C ASP A 273 10.57 10.86 -42.10
N TRP A 274 9.72 10.42 -43.02
CA TRP A 274 9.96 10.27 -44.46
C TRP A 274 8.66 10.57 -45.20
#